data_AF-D6K1Y5-F1
#
_entry.id   AF-D6K1Y5-F1
#
_cell.length_a   1.000
_cell.length_b   1.000
_cell.length_c   1.000
_cell.angle_alpha   90.00
_cell.angle_beta   90.00
_cell.angle_gamma   90.00
#
_symmetry.space_group_name_H-M   'P 1'
#
loop_
_entity.id
_entity.type
_entity.pdbx_description
1 polymer ?
#
loop_
_entity_poly.entity_id
_entity_poly.type
_entity_poly.pdbx_seq_one_letter_code
_entity_poly.pdbx_strand_id
1 'polypeptide(L)' 'MDMPDIRVEKGHAEPEEVAALTALLLARAAARPADTAPIHRGRPRAAWRRLERENGFRAPHSWH' A
#
# COMPACT_ATOMS: atom_id res chain seq x y z
N MET A 1 14.73 -22.88 10.02
CA MET A 1 15.64 -22.45 8.95
C MET A 1 15.35 -20.99 8.73
N ASP A 2 16.32 -20.14 9.03
CA ASP A 2 16.18 -18.69 8.87
C ASP A 2 16.28 -18.37 7.38
N MET A 3 15.18 -17.91 6.78
CA MET A 3 15.16 -17.47 5.39
C MET A 3 15.39 -15.96 5.38
N PRO A 4 16.36 -15.46 4.60
CA PRO A 4 16.62 -14.04 4.55
C PRO A 4 15.39 -13.28 4.03
N ASP A 5 15.11 -12.11 4.59
CA ASP A 5 13.99 -11.26 4.16
C ASP A 5 14.09 -10.83 2.69
N ILE A 6 15.31 -10.80 2.14
CA ILE A 6 15.61 -10.43 0.74
C ILE A 6 16.72 -11.33 0.18
N ARG A 7 16.54 -11.81 -1.05
CA ARG A 7 17.52 -12.63 -1.78
C ARG A 7 17.67 -12.16 -3.23
N VAL A 8 18.88 -12.24 -3.76
CA VAL A 8 19.17 -12.09 -5.20
C VAL A 8 19.00 -13.44 -5.89
N GLU A 9 18.05 -13.54 -6.82
CA GLU A 9 17.72 -14.79 -7.50
C GLU A 9 18.65 -15.13 -8.67
N LYS A 10 19.22 -14.11 -9.32
CA LYS A 10 20.13 -14.23 -10.46
C LYS A 10 21.13 -13.08 -10.46
N GLY A 11 22.36 -13.37 -10.88
CA GLY A 11 23.42 -12.36 -10.99
C GLY A 11 23.94 -11.87 -9.63
N HIS A 12 24.55 -10.69 -9.64
CA HIS A 12 24.97 -9.95 -8.45
C HIS A 12 24.28 -8.58 -8.47
N ALA A 13 23.96 -8.04 -7.29
CA ALA A 13 23.43 -6.69 -7.18
C ALA A 13 24.61 -5.71 -7.20
N GLU A 14 24.60 -4.76 -8.13
CA GLU A 14 25.63 -3.73 -8.18
C GLU A 14 25.52 -2.81 -6.94
N PRO A 15 26.61 -2.15 -6.53
CA PRO A 15 26.62 -1.27 -5.35
C PRO A 15 25.50 -0.21 -5.38
N GLU A 16 25.20 0.33 -6.56
CA GLU A 16 24.12 1.30 -6.80
C GLU A 16 22.74 0.70 -6.52
N GLU A 17 22.50 -0.55 -6.89
CA GLU A 17 21.22 -1.25 -6.68
C GLU A 17 21.00 -1.53 -5.19
N VAL A 18 22.05 -1.98 -4.49
CA VAL A 18 22.03 -2.17 -3.03
C VAL A 18 21.77 -0.86 -2.31
N ALA A 19 22.43 0.22 -2.75
CA ALA A 19 22.23 1.56 -2.20
C ALA A 19 20.79 2.06 -2.42
N ALA A 20 20.23 1.86 -3.63
CA ALA A 20 18.86 2.24 -3.94
C ALA A 20 17.83 1.50 -3.08
N LEU A 21 18.01 0.18 -2.92
CA LEU A 21 17.13 -0.63 -2.07
C LEU A 21 17.23 -0.19 -0.60
N THR A 22 18.43 0.08 -0.11
CA THR A 22 18.66 0.57 1.25
C THR A 22 18.00 1.94 1.46
N ALA A 23 18.19 2.87 0.53
CA ALA A 23 17.56 4.19 0.58
C ALA A 23 16.04 4.10 0.61
N LEU A 24 15.45 3.21 -0.20
CA LEU A 24 14.01 2.95 -0.20
C LEU A 24 13.53 2.41 1.15
N LEU A 25 14.21 1.41 1.71
CA LEU A 25 13.85 0.82 3.01
C LEU A 25 13.92 1.86 4.13
N LEU A 26 14.98 2.68 4.16
CA LEU A 26 15.12 3.77 5.12
C LEU A 26 14.02 4.83 4.95
N ALA A 27 13.74 5.24 3.71
CA ALA A 27 12.66 6.20 3.44
C ALA A 27 11.29 5.67 3.89
N ARG A 28 11.01 4.38 3.67
CA ARG A 28 9.77 3.74 4.14
C ARG A 28 9.70 3.64 5.66
N ALA A 29 10.81 3.32 6.32
CA ALA A 29 10.88 3.29 7.78
C ALA A 29 10.63 4.68 8.37
N ALA A 30 11.23 5.72 7.80
CA ALA A 30 11.05 7.11 8.22
C ALA A 30 9.63 7.63 7.98
N ALA A 31 8.97 7.19 6.90
CA ALA A 31 7.60 7.57 6.56
C ALA A 31 6.52 6.81 7.35
N ARG A 32 6.90 5.91 8.28
CA ARG A 32 5.94 5.14 9.06
C ARG A 32 5.25 6.07 10.09
N PRO A 33 3.91 6.22 10.04
CA PRO A 33 3.21 7.02 11.03
C PRO A 33 3.37 6.40 12.42
N ALA A 34 3.67 7.24 13.41
CA ALA A 34 3.99 6.86 14.79
C ALA A 34 2.86 6.07 15.49
N ASP A 35 1.61 6.25 15.04
CA ASP A 35 0.46 5.50 15.52
C ASP A 35 0.00 4.49 14.47
N THR A 36 0.40 3.24 14.64
CA THR A 36 -0.41 2.12 14.17
C THR A 36 -1.33 1.70 15.31
N ALA A 37 -2.19 2.62 15.77
CA ALA A 37 -3.45 2.17 16.37
C ALA A 37 -4.10 1.23 15.34
N PRO A 38 -4.72 0.11 15.75
CA PRO A 38 -5.51 -0.69 14.83
C PRO A 38 -6.72 0.15 14.45
N ILE A 39 -6.54 1.03 13.45
CA ILE A 39 -7.65 1.58 12.73
C ILE A 39 -8.33 0.32 12.19
N HIS A 40 -9.56 0.06 12.63
CA HIS A 40 -10.49 -0.78 11.90
C HIS A 40 -10.62 -0.19 10.50
N ARG A 41 -9.61 -0.44 9.64
CA ARG A 41 -9.62 -0.06 8.25
C ARG A 41 -10.67 -0.95 7.66
N GLY A 42 -11.89 -0.42 7.54
CA GLY A 42 -12.90 -0.97 6.68
C GLY A 42 -12.20 -1.38 5.40
N ARG A 43 -12.28 -2.69 5.10
CA ARG A 43 -11.54 -3.37 4.04
C ARG A 43 -11.42 -2.46 2.81
N PRO A 44 -10.23 -2.23 2.24
CA PRO A 44 -10.05 -1.29 1.13
C PRO A 44 -11.06 -1.63 0.05
N ARG A 45 -12.10 -0.80 -0.06
CA ARG A 45 -13.16 -1.00 -1.04
C ARG A 45 -12.57 -0.53 -2.35
N ALA A 46 -12.40 -1.45 -3.29
CA ALA A 46 -11.96 -1.12 -4.63
C ALA A 46 -12.81 0.07 -5.13
N ALA A 47 -12.16 1.16 -5.58
CA ALA A 47 -12.82 2.42 -5.95
C ALA A 47 -13.75 2.31 -7.18
N TRP A 48 -13.86 1.10 -7.72
CA TRP A 48 -14.74 0.72 -8.81
C TRP A 48 -16.18 0.88 -8.32
N ARG A 49 -16.90 1.80 -8.97
CA ARG A 49 -18.33 1.95 -8.71
C ARG A 49 -19.03 0.68 -9.18
N ARG A 50 -19.64 0.00 -8.22
CA ARG A 50 -20.58 -1.10 -8.45
C ARG A 50 -21.96 -0.50 -8.68
N LEU A 51 -22.22 -0.10 -9.92
CA LEU A 51 -23.48 0.54 -10.30
C LEU A 51 -24.70 -0.35 -9.98
N GLU A 52 -24.52 -1.67 -9.95
CA GLU A 52 -25.54 -2.64 -9.56
C GLU A 52 -25.96 -2.55 -8.07
N ARG A 53 -25.16 -1.88 -7.24
CA ARG A 53 -25.40 -1.66 -5.80
C ARG A 53 -25.74 -0.22 -5.47
N GLU A 54 -25.81 0.65 -6.47
CA GLU A 54 -26.20 2.04 -6.29
C GLU A 54 -27.71 2.14 -6.53
N ASN A 55 -28.43 2.85 -5.65
CA ASN A 55 -29.86 3.09 -5.86
C ASN A 55 -30.02 3.81 -7.20
N GLY A 56 -30.80 3.23 -8.12
CA GLY A 56 -30.94 3.69 -9.50
C GLY A 56 -31.52 5.10 -9.67
N PHE A 57 -31.93 5.74 -8.57
CA PHE A 57 -32.41 7.11 -8.54
C PHE A 57 -31.82 7.86 -7.35
N ARG A 58 -31.04 8.92 -7.62
CA ARG A 58 -30.67 9.95 -6.66
C ARG A 58 -31.49 11.20 -6.96
N ALA A 59 -32.12 11.76 -5.94
CA ALA A 59 -32.89 12.98 -6.11
C ALA A 59 -31.97 14.15 -6.51
N PRO A 60 -32.35 15.01 -7.48
CA PRO A 60 -31.50 16.11 -7.98
C PRO A 60 -31.01 17.09 -6.91
N HIS A 61 -31.70 17.14 -5.78
CA HIS A 61 -31.42 18.07 -4.68
C HIS A 61 -30.65 17.43 -3.51
N SER A 62 -30.16 16.19 -3.63
CA SER A 62 -29.32 15.58 -2.60
C SER A 62 -27.85 15.83 -2.89
N TRP A 63 -27.16 16.56 -2.01
CA TRP A 63 -25.70 16.62 -1.98
C TRP A 63 -25.25 15.87 -0.71
N HIS A 64 -24.29 14.95 -0.86
CA HIS A 64 -23.59 14.23 0.22
C HIS A 64 -22.10 14.52 0.09
#